data_AF-A0A8X8FTQ6-F1
#
_entry.id   AF-A0A8X8FTQ6-F1
#
_cell.length_a   1.000
_cell.length_b   1.000
_cell.length_c   1.000
_cell.angle_alpha   90.00
_cell.angle_beta   90.00
_cell.angle_gamma   90.00
#
_symmetry.space_group_name_H-M   'P 1'
#
loop_
_entity.id
_entity.type
_entity.pdbx_description
1 polymer ?
#
loop_
_entity_poly.entity_id
_entity_poly.type
_entity_poly.pdbx_seq_one_letter_code
_entity_poly.pdbx_strand_id
1 'polypeptide(L)'
;MNVRIDGQWFTYVFPCAWEDYCKIGFSRDPLGRIGALHRRWFEFFDLENGWLVESETQRDARDLELELRGPLKLHRSPAPLTVQQKAGGKTEWVRGASQGLDAAVRGLAARGHHVYPLRAWLQAMLLQRVDRLYAWSAAQLPEEDDLRHGRIEVEAALRDALDAYTALGIDPCPWLPEHVASWYAGGGPRRF
;
A
#
# COMPACT_ATOMS: atom_id res chain seq x y z
N MET A 1 17.62 -0.15 -10.22
CA MET A 1 17.72 0.59 -8.95
C MET A 1 17.61 -0.42 -7.81
N ASN A 2 18.52 -0.37 -6.82
CA ASN A 2 18.39 -1.20 -5.63
C ASN A 2 17.40 -0.51 -4.68
N VAL A 3 16.22 -1.09 -4.46
CA VAL A 3 15.20 -0.51 -3.59
C VAL A 3 15.50 -0.93 -2.16
N ARG A 4 15.71 0.04 -1.26
CA ARG A 4 15.85 -0.23 0.18
C ARG A 4 14.48 -0.33 0.82
N ILE A 5 14.23 -1.44 1.50
CA ILE A 5 12.90 -1.79 2.02
C ILE A 5 12.89 -2.09 3.52
N ASP A 6 14.04 -2.13 4.19
CA ASP A 6 14.15 -2.44 5.62
C ASP A 6 14.82 -1.32 6.44
N GLY A 7 14.59 -1.37 7.76
CA GLY A 7 15.30 -0.58 8.77
C GLY A 7 14.93 0.90 8.87
N GLN A 8 14.45 1.52 7.79
CA GLN A 8 14.34 2.98 7.64
C GLN A 8 12.94 3.54 7.91
N TRP A 9 12.85 4.87 8.00
CA TRP A 9 11.59 5.60 7.98
C TRP A 9 11.33 6.14 6.57
N PHE A 10 10.06 6.17 6.18
CA PHE A 10 9.64 6.69 4.89
C PHE A 10 8.58 7.76 5.06
N THR A 11 8.77 8.90 4.42
CA THR A 11 7.68 9.84 4.13
C THR A 11 6.99 9.36 2.85
N TYR A 12 5.68 9.18 2.89
CA TYR A 12 4.91 8.63 1.79
C TYR A 12 3.95 9.65 1.19
N VAL A 13 3.74 9.50 -0.12
CA VAL A 13 2.75 10.22 -0.92
C VAL A 13 1.92 9.14 -1.63
N PHE A 14 0.67 8.97 -1.19
CA PHE A 14 -0.29 8.00 -1.73
C PHE A 14 -1.43 8.73 -2.46
N PRO A 15 -1.30 8.96 -3.78
CA PRO A 15 -2.38 9.52 -4.60
C PRO A 15 -3.48 8.48 -4.84
N CYS A 16 -4.73 8.93 -4.99
CA CYS A 16 -5.86 8.08 -5.36
C CYS A 16 -5.95 7.95 -6.89
N ALA A 17 -6.40 6.79 -7.39
CA ALA A 17 -6.46 6.51 -8.83
C ALA A 17 -7.57 7.26 -9.58
N TRP A 18 -8.70 7.55 -8.91
CA TRP A 18 -9.92 8.03 -9.57
C TRP A 18 -10.24 9.50 -9.30
N GLU A 19 -9.60 10.08 -8.29
CA GLU A 19 -9.82 11.46 -7.88
C GLU A 19 -8.47 12.08 -7.52
N ASP A 20 -8.33 13.39 -7.70
CA ASP A 20 -7.13 14.14 -7.34
C ASP A 20 -7.01 14.33 -5.81
N TYR A 21 -7.17 13.24 -5.06
CA TYR A 21 -6.90 13.12 -3.64
C TYR A 21 -5.51 12.51 -3.43
N CYS A 22 -4.82 12.96 -2.39
CA CYS A 22 -3.57 12.36 -1.98
C CYS A 22 -3.45 12.34 -0.46
N LYS A 23 -2.97 11.20 0.07
CA LYS A 23 -2.54 11.09 1.46
C LYS A 23 -1.04 11.32 1.55
N ILE A 24 -0.63 12.17 2.49
CA ILE A 24 0.77 12.36 2.86
C ILE A 24 0.96 11.88 4.30
N GLY A 25 2.11 11.28 4.62
CA GLY A 25 2.40 10.86 5.98
C GLY A 25 3.79 10.26 6.08
N PHE A 26 4.10 9.61 7.20
CA PHE A 26 5.35 8.86 7.35
C PHE A 26 5.16 7.56 8.14
N SER A 27 6.02 6.57 7.90
CA SER A 27 6.03 5.28 8.62
C SER A 27 7.30 4.47 8.35
N ARG A 28 7.59 3.50 9.22
CA ARG A 28 8.54 2.41 8.94
C ARG A 28 7.94 1.27 8.12
N ASP A 29 6.60 1.19 8.05
CA ASP A 29 5.87 0.15 7.31
C ASP A 29 4.86 0.78 6.34
N PRO A 30 5.32 1.37 5.22
CA PRO A 30 4.43 1.90 4.18
C PRO A 30 3.38 0.89 3.68
N LEU A 31 3.73 -0.40 3.55
CA LEU A 31 2.81 -1.45 3.11
C LEU A 31 1.69 -1.68 4.14
N GLY A 32 2.02 -1.77 5.43
CA GLY A 32 1.00 -1.86 6.48
C GLY A 32 0.13 -0.61 6.55
N ARG A 33 0.72 0.58 6.34
CA ARG A 33 -0.03 1.84 6.35
C ARG A 33 -1.00 1.98 5.18
N ILE A 34 -0.59 1.65 3.96
CA ILE A 34 -1.47 1.74 2.79
C ILE A 34 -2.63 0.74 2.90
N GLY A 35 -2.37 -0.48 3.40
CA GLY A 35 -3.40 -1.49 3.66
C GLY A 35 -4.37 -1.11 4.79
N ALA A 36 -3.90 -0.39 5.82
CA ALA A 36 -4.78 0.11 6.88
C ALA A 36 -5.73 1.23 6.40
N LEU A 37 -5.40 1.92 5.31
CA LEU A 37 -6.24 2.97 4.74
C LEU A 37 -7.38 2.39 3.90
N HIS A 38 -7.10 1.37 3.11
CA HIS A 38 -8.08 0.74 2.22
C HIS A 38 -7.79 -0.75 2.01
N ARG A 39 -8.84 -1.59 2.04
CA ARG A 39 -8.69 -3.05 1.91
C ARG A 39 -8.11 -3.46 0.55
N ARG A 40 -8.70 -2.91 -0.53
CA ARG A 40 -8.21 -3.03 -1.92
C ARG A 40 -7.32 -1.84 -2.28
N TRP A 41 -6.31 -1.56 -1.47
CA TRP A 41 -5.44 -0.39 -1.64
C TRP A 41 -4.77 -0.35 -3.02
N PHE A 42 -4.50 -1.51 -3.63
CA PHE A 42 -3.87 -1.66 -4.93
C PHE A 42 -4.76 -1.22 -6.11
N GLU A 43 -6.05 -1.03 -5.89
CA GLU A 43 -7.00 -0.44 -6.87
C GLU A 43 -7.40 0.99 -6.50
N PHE A 44 -7.38 1.31 -5.21
CA PHE A 44 -7.81 2.60 -4.71
C PHE A 44 -6.74 3.69 -4.91
N PHE A 45 -5.47 3.34 -4.65
CA PHE A 45 -4.34 4.25 -4.81
C PHE A 45 -3.71 4.11 -6.20
N ASP A 46 -3.28 5.24 -6.74
CA ASP A 46 -2.43 5.30 -7.92
C ASP A 46 -0.99 4.96 -7.51
N LEU A 47 -0.60 3.71 -7.75
CA LEU A 47 0.73 3.21 -7.38
C LEU A 47 1.83 3.71 -8.34
N GLU A 48 1.46 4.13 -9.55
CA GLU A 48 2.41 4.61 -10.57
C GLU A 48 2.87 6.04 -10.28
N ASN A 49 1.98 6.86 -9.73
CA ASN A 49 2.27 8.26 -9.40
C ASN A 49 2.54 8.49 -7.90
N GLY A 50 2.60 7.41 -7.11
CA GLY A 50 2.95 7.46 -5.69
C GLY A 50 4.45 7.47 -5.43
N TRP A 51 4.83 7.97 -4.26
CA TRP A 51 6.25 8.13 -3.89
C TRP A 51 6.54 7.77 -2.44
N LEU A 52 7.77 7.32 -2.20
CA LEU A 52 8.36 7.19 -0.88
C LEU A 52 9.70 7.93 -0.82
N VAL A 53 9.92 8.69 0.25
CA VAL A 53 11.19 9.38 0.53
C VAL A 53 11.81 8.76 1.77
N GLU A 54 13.01 8.18 1.63
CA GLU A 54 13.72 7.52 2.72
C GLU A 54 14.30 8.54 3.70
N SER A 55 14.32 8.15 4.97
CA SER A 55 14.91 8.89 6.07
C SER A 55 15.42 7.92 7.14
N GLU A 56 16.45 8.32 7.87
CA GLU A 56 17.10 7.47 8.88
C GLU A 56 16.32 7.47 10.20
N THR A 57 15.76 8.62 10.57
CA THR A 57 15.05 8.78 11.84
C THR A 57 13.59 9.16 11.65
N GLN A 58 12.79 8.91 12.69
CA GLN A 58 11.40 9.35 12.74
C GLN A 58 11.27 10.87 12.59
N ARG A 59 12.23 11.61 13.16
CA ARG A 59 12.23 13.06 13.14
C ARG A 59 12.40 13.57 11.72
N ASP A 60 13.38 13.03 10.99
CA ASP A 60 13.64 13.42 9.60
C ASP A 60 12.42 13.10 8.71
N ALA A 61 11.80 11.94 8.90
CA ALA A 61 10.58 11.57 8.17
C ALA A 61 9.42 12.55 8.43
N ARG A 62 9.29 13.01 9.68
CA ARG A 62 8.30 14.00 10.06
C ARG A 62 8.62 15.38 9.50
N ASP A 63 9.88 15.78 9.50
CA ASP A 63 10.31 17.07 8.95
C ASP A 63 10.06 17.11 7.43
N LEU A 64 10.34 16.02 6.72
CA LEU A 64 10.00 15.83 5.31
C LEU A 64 8.48 15.85 5.06
N GLU A 65 7.70 15.19 5.92
CA GLU A 65 6.24 15.21 5.84
C GLU A 65 5.67 16.63 6.01
N LEU A 66 6.20 17.39 6.96
CA LEU A 66 5.84 18.78 7.19
C LEU A 66 6.27 19.67 6.02
N GLU A 67 7.44 19.45 5.43
CA GLU A 67 7.92 20.16 4.25
C GLU A 67 6.98 19.95 3.06
N LEU A 68 6.60 18.70 2.77
CA LEU A 68 5.68 18.38 1.67
C LEU A 68 4.28 18.96 1.90
N ARG A 69 3.79 18.96 3.15
CA ARG A 69 2.43 19.43 3.49
C ARG A 69 2.33 20.94 3.67
N GLY A 70 3.43 21.61 4.03
CA GLY A 70 3.47 23.02 4.40
C GLY A 70 2.87 23.95 3.33
N PRO A 71 3.29 23.83 2.05
CA PRO A 71 2.73 24.61 0.95
C PRO A 71 1.26 24.29 0.63
N LEU A 72 0.75 23.13 1.04
CA LEU A 72 -0.53 22.57 0.60
C LEU A 72 -1.70 22.86 1.55
N LYS A 73 -1.57 23.87 2.44
CA LYS A 73 -2.60 24.19 3.44
C LYS A 73 -3.98 24.46 2.81
N LEU A 74 -4.01 25.14 1.66
CA LEU A 74 -5.26 25.46 0.94
C LEU A 74 -5.87 24.24 0.22
N HIS A 75 -5.09 23.18 0.02
CA HIS A 75 -5.53 21.95 -0.61
C HIS A 75 -6.08 20.93 0.40
N ARG A 76 -6.00 21.21 1.70
CA ARG A 76 -6.45 20.26 2.73
C ARG A 76 -7.90 19.86 2.51
N SER A 77 -8.14 18.57 2.59
CA SER A 77 -9.46 17.97 2.37
C SER A 77 -9.72 16.90 3.43
N PRO A 78 -10.98 16.59 3.77
CA PRO A 78 -11.28 15.38 4.53
C PRO A 78 -10.83 14.13 3.75
N ALA A 79 -10.64 13.02 4.48
CA ALA A 79 -10.41 11.73 3.84
C ALA A 79 -11.61 11.33 2.96
N PRO A 80 -11.39 10.65 1.82
CA PRO A 80 -12.46 10.00 1.07
C PRO A 80 -13.30 9.06 1.95
N LEU A 81 -14.60 8.95 1.69
CA LEU A 81 -15.53 8.19 2.54
C LEU A 81 -15.21 6.68 2.60
N THR A 82 -14.56 6.15 1.57
CA THR A 82 -14.13 4.75 1.48
C THR A 82 -12.90 4.43 2.33
N VAL A 83 -12.16 5.45 2.78
CA VAL A 83 -11.00 5.27 3.67
C VAL A 83 -11.48 4.91 5.07
N GLN A 84 -10.80 3.95 5.70
CA GLN A 84 -11.14 3.57 7.06
C GLN A 84 -10.96 4.74 8.04
N GLN A 85 -12.03 5.13 8.73
CA GLN A 85 -12.03 6.32 9.61
C GLN A 85 -10.92 6.32 10.66
N LYS A 86 -10.56 5.15 11.21
CA LYS A 86 -9.49 5.01 12.21
C LYS A 86 -8.10 5.33 11.64
N ALA A 87 -7.89 5.16 10.33
CA ALA A 87 -6.61 5.35 9.66
C ALA A 87 -6.52 6.67 8.86
N GLY A 88 -7.66 7.33 8.63
CA GLY A 88 -7.77 8.48 7.72
C GLY A 88 -6.92 9.70 8.11
N GLY A 89 -6.72 9.97 9.40
CA GLY A 89 -6.09 11.24 9.82
C GLY A 89 -6.93 12.46 9.43
N LYS A 90 -6.57 13.65 9.94
CA LYS A 90 -7.42 14.86 9.82
C LYS A 90 -6.88 15.93 8.90
N THR A 91 -5.57 16.00 8.74
CA THR A 91 -4.91 17.12 8.05
C THR A 91 -3.96 16.69 6.95
N GLU A 92 -3.90 15.38 6.72
CA GLU A 92 -2.92 14.70 5.89
C GLU A 92 -3.45 14.35 4.50
N TRP A 93 -4.73 14.62 4.25
CA TRP A 93 -5.34 14.52 2.94
C TRP A 93 -5.36 15.88 2.27
N VAL A 94 -4.99 15.89 1.00
CA VAL A 94 -5.05 17.05 0.13
C VAL A 94 -5.81 16.69 -1.14
N ARG A 95 -6.45 17.69 -1.76
CA ARG A 95 -7.13 17.56 -3.04
C ARG A 95 -6.65 18.66 -4.00
N GLY A 96 -6.47 18.36 -5.28
CA GLY A 96 -6.05 19.38 -6.25
C GLY A 96 -4.54 19.65 -6.26
N ALA A 97 -3.72 18.74 -5.75
CA ALA A 97 -2.31 19.01 -5.38
C ALA A 97 -1.29 18.06 -6.04
N SER A 98 -1.72 17.14 -6.89
CA SER A 98 -0.85 16.08 -7.42
C SER A 98 0.39 16.60 -8.14
N GLN A 99 0.26 17.62 -9.01
CA GLN A 99 1.42 18.22 -9.70
C GLN A 99 2.39 18.91 -8.74
N GLY A 100 1.87 19.62 -7.73
CA GLY A 100 2.69 20.29 -6.72
C GLY A 100 3.47 19.28 -5.87
N LEU A 101 2.85 18.13 -5.56
CA LEU A 101 3.50 17.05 -4.83
C LEU A 101 4.59 16.36 -5.65
N ASP A 102 4.32 16.03 -6.92
CA ASP A 102 5.33 15.44 -7.81
C ASP A 102 6.56 16.36 -7.94
N ALA A 103 6.33 17.66 -8.15
CA ALA A 103 7.42 18.64 -8.21
C ALA A 103 8.20 18.72 -6.88
N ALA A 104 7.51 18.73 -5.74
CA ALA A 104 8.16 18.78 -4.43
C ALA A 104 9.01 17.53 -4.15
N VAL A 105 8.51 16.34 -4.49
CA VAL A 105 9.24 15.08 -4.34
C VAL A 105 10.45 15.02 -5.27
N ARG A 106 10.32 15.46 -6.52
CA ARG A 106 11.49 15.59 -7.43
C ARG A 106 12.52 16.59 -6.90
N GLY A 107 12.07 17.67 -6.27
CA GLY A 107 12.94 18.62 -5.57
C GLY A 107 13.74 17.96 -4.44
N LEU A 108 13.10 17.08 -3.65
CA LEU A 108 13.79 16.27 -2.64
C LEU A 108 14.83 15.35 -3.26
N ALA A 109 14.50 14.64 -4.34
CA ALA A 109 15.45 13.79 -5.06
C ALA A 109 16.66 14.59 -5.57
N ALA A 110 16.44 15.78 -6.14
CA ALA A 110 17.50 16.66 -6.62
C ALA A 110 18.42 17.17 -5.49
N ARG A 111 17.93 17.23 -4.24
CA ARG A 111 18.71 17.55 -3.05
C ARG A 111 19.43 16.34 -2.44
N GLY A 112 19.34 15.17 -3.07
CA GLY A 112 20.06 13.95 -2.68
C GLY A 112 19.28 13.01 -1.76
N HIS A 113 17.99 13.26 -1.51
CA HIS A 113 17.16 12.27 -0.82
C HIS A 113 16.93 11.03 -1.69
N HIS A 114 16.93 9.85 -1.07
CA HIS A 114 16.53 8.63 -1.75
C HIS A 114 15.02 8.62 -1.92
N VAL A 115 14.57 8.64 -3.17
CA VAL A 115 13.16 8.62 -3.54
C VAL A 115 12.87 7.36 -4.33
N TYR A 116 11.81 6.66 -3.96
CA TYR A 116 11.37 5.43 -4.60
C TYR A 116 9.97 5.60 -5.18
N PRO A 117 9.72 5.17 -6.43
CA PRO A 117 8.38 4.99 -6.95
C PRO A 117 7.61 3.99 -6.09
N LEU A 118 6.36 4.32 -5.74
CA LEU A 118 5.56 3.53 -4.80
C LEU A 118 5.35 2.10 -5.28
N ARG A 119 4.92 1.90 -6.54
CA ARG A 119 4.75 0.58 -7.14
C ARG A 119 5.99 -0.30 -7.00
N ALA A 120 7.15 0.23 -7.42
CA ALA A 120 8.41 -0.53 -7.39
C ALA A 120 8.81 -0.91 -5.97
N TRP A 121 8.60 0.00 -5.01
CA TRP A 121 8.90 -0.27 -3.61
C TRP A 121 7.97 -1.33 -3.01
N LEU A 122 6.65 -1.23 -3.26
CA LEU A 122 5.68 -2.21 -2.78
C LEU A 122 5.91 -3.59 -3.40
N GLN A 123 6.25 -3.64 -4.69
CA GLN A 123 6.61 -4.87 -5.38
C GLN A 123 7.82 -5.54 -4.71
N ALA A 124 8.90 -4.78 -4.45
CA ALA A 124 10.07 -5.31 -3.75
C ALA A 124 9.74 -5.81 -2.34
N MET A 125 8.89 -5.09 -1.60
CA MET A 125 8.42 -5.49 -0.27
C MET A 125 7.58 -6.78 -0.29
N LEU A 126 6.69 -6.93 -1.28
CA LEU A 126 5.90 -8.17 -1.43
C LEU A 126 6.77 -9.34 -1.87
N LEU A 127 7.73 -9.12 -2.78
CA LEU A 127 8.70 -10.15 -3.18
C LEU A 127 9.50 -10.68 -1.99
N GLN A 128 9.87 -9.85 -1.00
CA GLN A 128 10.51 -10.33 0.22
C GLN A 128 9.61 -11.20 1.13
N ARG A 129 8.29 -11.17 0.91
CA ARG A 129 7.31 -11.90 1.72
C ARG A 129 6.79 -13.17 1.04
N VAL A 130 7.14 -13.43 -0.24
CA VAL A 130 6.62 -14.59 -1.00
C VAL A 130 6.93 -15.92 -0.33
N ASP A 131 8.12 -16.08 0.26
CA ASP A 131 8.51 -17.33 0.94
C ASP A 131 7.61 -17.66 2.13
N ARG A 132 6.93 -16.66 2.70
CA ARG A 132 6.00 -16.84 3.83
C ARG A 132 4.56 -17.10 3.38
N LEU A 133 4.25 -16.91 2.08
CA LEU A 133 2.89 -17.06 1.56
C LEU A 133 2.35 -18.47 1.79
N TYR A 134 3.18 -19.50 1.65
CA TYR A 134 2.73 -20.88 1.82
C TYR A 134 2.12 -21.11 3.20
N ALA A 135 2.93 -20.91 4.25
CA ALA A 135 2.51 -21.16 5.63
C ALA A 135 1.40 -20.19 6.07
N TRP A 136 1.47 -18.92 5.65
CA TRP A 136 0.46 -17.94 5.98
C TRP A 136 -0.90 -18.27 5.35
N SER A 137 -0.93 -18.63 4.06
CA SER A 137 -2.18 -18.90 3.35
C SER A 137 -2.83 -20.21 3.79
N ALA A 138 -2.04 -21.25 4.06
CA ALA A 138 -2.52 -22.49 4.66
C ALA A 138 -3.21 -22.27 6.02
N ALA A 139 -2.70 -21.33 6.83
CA ALA A 139 -3.32 -20.99 8.11
C ALA A 139 -4.65 -20.22 7.95
N GLN A 140 -4.78 -19.38 6.91
CA GLN A 140 -6.03 -18.67 6.64
C GLN A 140 -7.11 -19.60 6.09
N LEU A 141 -6.73 -20.48 5.16
CA LEU A 141 -7.62 -21.43 4.49
C LEU A 141 -7.06 -22.86 4.64
N PRO A 142 -7.41 -23.57 5.74
CA PRO A 142 -7.01 -24.96 5.94
C PRO A 142 -7.64 -25.91 4.91
N GLU A 143 -6.98 -27.05 4.68
CA GLU A 143 -7.43 -28.07 3.75
C GLU A 143 -8.67 -28.82 4.26
N GLU A 144 -8.77 -29.07 5.56
CA GLU A 144 -9.89 -29.80 6.17
C GLU A 144 -11.18 -28.95 6.30
N ASP A 145 -12.31 -29.55 5.94
CA ASP A 145 -13.60 -28.88 5.69
C ASP A 145 -14.36 -28.50 6.99
N ASP A 146 -14.12 -29.22 8.08
CA ASP A 146 -14.78 -29.04 9.38
C ASP A 146 -14.53 -27.65 9.99
N LEU A 147 -13.51 -26.93 9.51
CA LEU A 147 -13.13 -25.59 9.95
C LEU A 147 -13.57 -24.46 9.01
N ARG A 148 -14.21 -24.75 7.87
CA ARG A 148 -14.51 -23.75 6.81
C ARG A 148 -15.80 -22.96 7.02
N HIS A 149 -16.73 -23.46 7.84
CA HIS A 149 -18.02 -22.81 8.06
C HIS A 149 -17.86 -21.43 8.76
N GLY A 150 -18.29 -20.36 8.09
CA GLY A 150 -18.36 -19.00 8.67
C GLY A 150 -17.17 -18.06 8.40
N ARG A 151 -16.27 -18.38 7.43
CA ARG A 151 -15.03 -17.63 7.18
C ARG A 151 -15.02 -16.68 5.97
N ILE A 152 -16.18 -16.19 5.55
CA ILE A 152 -16.31 -15.33 4.35
C ILE A 152 -15.37 -14.10 4.40
N GLU A 153 -15.22 -13.47 5.57
CA GLU A 153 -14.34 -12.30 5.71
C GLU A 153 -12.86 -12.65 5.61
N VAL A 154 -12.46 -13.82 6.13
CA VAL A 154 -11.08 -14.31 6.06
C VAL A 154 -10.74 -14.68 4.61
N GLU A 155 -11.66 -15.35 3.92
CA GLU A 155 -11.53 -15.66 2.50
C GLU A 155 -11.43 -14.39 1.63
N ALA A 156 -12.26 -13.39 1.90
CA ALA A 156 -12.20 -12.12 1.19
C ALA A 156 -10.87 -11.38 1.46
N ALA A 157 -10.39 -11.37 2.71
CA ALA A 157 -9.10 -10.78 3.06
C ALA A 157 -7.93 -11.53 2.44
N LEU A 158 -7.97 -12.86 2.42
CA LEU A 158 -6.98 -13.69 1.72
C LEU A 158 -6.97 -13.38 0.22
N ARG A 159 -8.15 -13.30 -0.41
CA ARG A 159 -8.26 -12.97 -1.83
C ARG A 159 -7.70 -11.58 -2.14
N ASP A 160 -8.08 -10.57 -1.37
CA ASP A 160 -7.55 -9.21 -1.56
C ASP A 160 -6.03 -9.15 -1.36
N ALA A 161 -5.48 -9.91 -0.41
CA ALA A 161 -4.04 -10.00 -0.22
C ALA A 161 -3.34 -10.65 -1.41
N LEU A 162 -3.88 -11.73 -2.00
CA LEU A 162 -3.34 -12.37 -3.20
C LEU A 162 -3.50 -11.48 -4.45
N ASP A 163 -4.64 -10.80 -4.59
CA ASP A 163 -4.89 -9.83 -5.66
C ASP A 163 -3.85 -8.70 -5.63
N ALA A 164 -3.36 -8.30 -4.44
CA ALA A 164 -2.31 -7.31 -4.33
C ALA A 164 -0.96 -7.75 -4.93
N TYR A 165 -0.61 -9.04 -4.82
CA TYR A 165 0.57 -9.60 -5.52
C TYR A 165 0.36 -9.52 -7.03
N THR A 166 -0.79 -9.99 -7.51
CA THR A 166 -1.17 -9.97 -8.92
C THR A 166 -1.16 -8.55 -9.51
N ALA A 167 -1.71 -7.56 -8.79
CA ALA A 167 -1.74 -6.16 -9.19
C ALA A 167 -0.32 -5.56 -9.35
N LEU A 168 0.63 -6.06 -8.56
CA LEU A 168 2.05 -5.69 -8.64
C LEU A 168 2.86 -6.59 -9.59
N GLY A 169 2.20 -7.45 -10.38
CA GLY A 169 2.83 -8.30 -11.39
C GLY A 169 3.60 -9.48 -10.80
N ILE A 170 3.25 -9.92 -9.59
CA ILE A 170 3.80 -11.11 -8.94
C ILE A 170 2.72 -12.19 -9.01
N ASP A 171 2.98 -13.31 -9.69
CA ASP A 171 2.06 -14.45 -9.70
C ASP A 171 2.16 -15.20 -8.37
N PRO A 172 1.18 -15.13 -7.44
CA PRO A 172 1.31 -15.77 -6.15
C PRO A 172 1.29 -17.30 -6.22
N CYS A 173 0.74 -17.90 -7.28
CA CYS A 173 0.41 -19.33 -7.34
C CYS A 173 1.57 -20.28 -7.02
N PRO A 174 2.82 -20.06 -7.50
CA PRO A 174 3.95 -20.94 -7.19
C PRO A 174 4.31 -21.03 -5.70
N TRP A 175 3.83 -20.08 -4.88
CA TRP A 175 4.12 -20.01 -3.44
C TRP A 175 2.93 -20.39 -2.56
N LEU A 176 1.84 -20.88 -3.14
CA LEU A 176 0.64 -21.29 -2.42
C LEU A 176 0.56 -22.82 -2.28
N PRO A 177 -0.09 -23.33 -1.22
CA PRO A 177 -0.55 -24.70 -1.19
C PRO A 177 -1.55 -24.96 -2.34
N GLU A 178 -1.57 -26.20 -2.86
CA GLU A 178 -2.39 -26.57 -4.02
C GLU A 178 -3.89 -26.28 -3.83
N HIS A 179 -4.43 -26.55 -2.64
CA HIS A 179 -5.83 -26.28 -2.34
C HIS A 179 -6.17 -24.79 -2.31
N VAL A 180 -5.24 -23.94 -1.84
CA VAL A 180 -5.40 -22.48 -1.86
C VAL A 180 -5.28 -21.95 -3.28
N ALA A 181 -4.30 -22.42 -4.06
CA ALA A 181 -4.14 -22.05 -5.46
C ALA A 181 -5.40 -22.39 -6.27
N SER A 182 -5.96 -23.59 -6.05
CA SER A 182 -7.21 -24.04 -6.68
C SER A 182 -8.40 -23.17 -6.29
N TRP A 183 -8.56 -22.85 -5.00
CA TRP A 183 -9.60 -21.92 -4.52
C TRP A 183 -9.44 -20.50 -5.10
N TYR A 184 -8.20 -20.01 -5.24
CA TYR A 184 -7.93 -18.70 -5.80
C TYR A 184 -8.29 -18.65 -7.29
N ALA A 185 -7.89 -19.68 -8.06
CA ALA A 185 -8.14 -19.81 -9.50
C ALA A 185 -9.60 -20.09 -9.85
N GLY A 186 -10.30 -20.90 -9.07
CA GLY A 186 -11.67 -21.39 -9.35
C GLY A 186 -12.81 -20.39 -9.12
N GLY A 187 -12.53 -19.08 -9.09
CA GLY A 187 -13.40 -18.03 -8.56
C GLY A 187 -14.92 -18.24 -8.72
N GLY A 188 -15.61 -18.39 -7.58
CA GLY A 188 -17.00 -17.96 -7.43
C GLY A 188 -17.13 -16.45 -7.70
N PRO A 189 -18.35 -15.93 -7.96
CA PRO A 189 -18.58 -14.79 -8.83
C PRO A 189 -17.80 -13.53 -8.40
N ARG A 190 -17.01 -13.01 -9.35
CA ARG A 190 -16.41 -11.67 -9.28
C ARG A 190 -17.55 -10.66 -9.15
N ARG A 191 -17.76 -10.13 -7.94
CA ARG A 191 -18.67 -9.01 -7.73
C ARG A 191 -17.99 -7.76 -8.26
N PHE A 192 -18.51 -7.27 -9.39
CA PHE A 192 -18.32 -5.92 -9.89
C PHE A 192 -18.82 -4.89 -8.89
#